data_AF-A0A9E5EKI6-F1
#
_entry.id   AF-A0A9E5EKI6-F1
#
_cell.length_a   1.000
_cell.length_b   1.000
_cell.length_c   1.000
_cell.angle_alpha   90.00
_cell.angle_beta   90.00
_cell.angle_gamma   90.00
#
_symmetry.space_group_name_H-M   'P 1'
#
loop_
_entity.id
_entity.type
_entity.pdbx_description
1 polymer ?
#
loop_
_entity_poly.entity_id
_entity_poly.type
_entity_poly.pdbx_seq_one_letter_code
_entity_poly.pdbx_strand_id
1 'polypeptide(L)'
;SKDANKTTTITKDVAITNIASVTWEQPIVGSGFRLTKAGVTSTNSAGATNLIAFRASNDIAGMTILGGTVGYKNRNAFGAGTLIVSDGVTLGQDGNINNLLTTNDVTDRAVPNELQLNGNITFGLGATANYWGGNIDFAGGNRTITLANSTSLSGKITNGGQLILDNGSGSASRTLSLYAANSYTGGTVVRTNAALAVGHDQALGNGDLTFTNASGSGVAILRAATLSTNATQVRTISNNIKLATGMTVALDAVTSAQDLIGTNIAVAMDMVLAGNISGGGGLTKSNNNTVTLRGANSYSGATAVVNGNLVVVTNNISATLSSNTIAITFSNQPANGTYTVLPGALTGTYSATYSNLGSSQKATFSTASPASVTVASKSSQSITGLAST
;
A
#
# COMPACT_ATOMS: atom_id res chain seq x y z
N SER A 1 -32.43 7.55 -17.91
CA SER A 1 -33.81 7.04 -17.84
C SER A 1 -34.04 6.43 -16.46
N LYS A 2 -35.22 6.64 -15.85
CA LYS A 2 -35.50 6.28 -14.44
C LYS A 2 -36.19 4.92 -14.26
N ASP A 3 -36.68 4.33 -15.33
CA ASP A 3 -37.49 3.11 -15.26
C ASP A 3 -36.58 1.88 -15.40
N ALA A 4 -36.17 1.31 -14.27
CA ALA A 4 -35.28 0.14 -14.20
C ALA A 4 -35.86 -1.13 -14.85
N ASN A 5 -37.16 -1.15 -15.17
CA ASN A 5 -37.82 -2.29 -15.81
C ASN A 5 -37.73 -2.28 -17.34
N LYS A 6 -37.04 -1.29 -17.92
CA LYS A 6 -36.87 -1.14 -19.37
C LYS A 6 -35.41 -1.26 -19.76
N THR A 7 -35.18 -1.57 -21.03
CA THR A 7 -33.85 -1.68 -21.63
C THR A 7 -33.63 -0.53 -22.60
N THR A 8 -32.42 0.03 -22.60
CA THR A 8 -31.94 0.90 -23.67
C THR A 8 -31.14 0.08 -24.67
N THR A 9 -31.50 0.10 -25.94
CA THR A 9 -30.73 -0.59 -27.00
C THR A 9 -29.89 0.41 -27.78
N ILE A 10 -28.61 0.09 -28.00
CA ILE A 10 -27.73 0.82 -28.91
C ILE A 10 -27.38 -0.07 -30.11
N THR A 11 -27.36 0.52 -31.31
CA THR A 11 -27.11 -0.18 -32.58
C THR A 11 -25.85 0.33 -33.31
N LYS A 12 -25.07 1.16 -32.61
CA LYS A 12 -23.79 1.74 -33.03
C LYS A 12 -23.07 2.25 -31.78
N ASP A 13 -21.80 2.62 -31.93
CA ASP A 13 -21.09 3.35 -30.87
C ASP A 13 -21.82 4.66 -30.53
N VAL A 14 -21.91 4.96 -29.24
CA VAL A 14 -22.66 6.12 -28.73
C VAL A 14 -21.75 6.99 -27.88
N ALA A 15 -21.70 8.28 -28.19
CA ALA A 15 -21.14 9.30 -27.32
C ALA A 15 -22.22 9.90 -26.41
N ILE A 16 -21.95 9.95 -25.11
CA ILE A 16 -22.80 10.54 -24.09
C ILE A 16 -22.10 11.78 -23.56
N THR A 17 -22.77 12.94 -23.71
CA THR A 17 -22.38 14.19 -23.06
C THR A 17 -23.46 14.57 -22.06
N ASN A 18 -23.09 14.75 -20.80
CA ASN A 18 -23.98 15.30 -19.78
C ASN A 18 -23.40 16.62 -19.25
N ILE A 19 -24.30 17.54 -18.94
CA ILE A 19 -24.01 18.87 -18.39
C ILE A 19 -24.43 18.99 -16.91
N ALA A 20 -24.98 17.90 -16.37
CA ALA A 20 -25.43 17.74 -14.98
C ALA A 20 -25.30 16.26 -14.58
N SER A 21 -25.48 15.98 -13.29
CA SER A 21 -25.45 14.60 -12.78
C SER A 21 -26.57 13.75 -13.39
N VAL A 22 -26.20 12.62 -13.97
CA VAL A 22 -27.13 11.65 -14.57
C VAL A 22 -27.04 10.33 -13.85
N THR A 23 -28.17 9.84 -13.36
CA THR A 23 -28.32 8.47 -12.90
C THR A 23 -28.99 7.64 -14.00
N TRP A 24 -28.29 6.60 -14.46
CA TRP A 24 -28.76 5.69 -15.48
C TRP A 24 -29.14 4.34 -14.87
N GLU A 25 -30.45 4.14 -14.69
CA GLU A 25 -31.00 2.95 -14.03
C GLU A 25 -31.32 1.80 -15.01
N GLN A 26 -31.43 2.07 -16.31
CA GLN A 26 -31.77 1.05 -17.31
C GLN A 26 -30.54 0.27 -17.79
N PRO A 27 -30.61 -1.07 -17.93
CA PRO A 27 -29.59 -1.82 -18.66
C PRO A 27 -29.49 -1.30 -20.10
N ILE A 28 -28.26 -1.17 -20.56
CA ILE A 28 -27.91 -0.83 -21.94
C ILE A 28 -27.48 -2.12 -22.63
N VAL A 29 -28.10 -2.44 -23.77
CA VAL A 29 -27.82 -3.64 -24.56
C VAL A 29 -27.34 -3.23 -25.95
N GLY A 30 -26.23 -3.81 -26.36
CA GLY A 30 -25.54 -3.56 -27.62
C GLY A 30 -24.12 -4.09 -27.53
N SER A 31 -23.97 -5.40 -27.35
CA SER A 31 -22.70 -6.08 -27.02
C SER A 31 -21.56 -5.84 -28.01
N GLY A 32 -21.88 -5.48 -29.26
CA GLY A 32 -20.92 -5.11 -30.29
C GLY A 32 -20.51 -3.63 -30.31
N PHE A 33 -21.08 -2.79 -29.43
CA PHE A 33 -20.93 -1.34 -29.47
C PHE A 33 -20.39 -0.76 -28.17
N ARG A 34 -19.64 0.33 -28.32
CA ARG A 34 -18.94 1.01 -27.23
C ARG A 34 -19.65 2.28 -26.82
N LEU A 35 -19.66 2.55 -25.52
CA LEU A 35 -20.06 3.87 -25.00
C LEU A 35 -18.84 4.78 -24.87
N THR A 36 -18.98 6.04 -25.26
CA THR A 36 -17.99 7.08 -24.99
C THR A 36 -18.59 8.14 -24.09
N LYS A 37 -18.07 8.29 -22.88
CA LYS A 37 -18.37 9.44 -22.03
C LYS A 37 -17.55 10.63 -22.52
N ALA A 38 -18.21 11.53 -23.23
CA ALA A 38 -17.65 12.79 -23.68
C ALA A 38 -17.77 13.87 -22.59
N GLY A 39 -16.80 14.78 -22.56
CA GLY A 39 -16.75 15.93 -21.64
C GLY A 39 -15.43 16.06 -20.89
N VAL A 40 -15.02 17.30 -20.64
CA VAL A 40 -13.84 17.66 -19.84
C VAL A 40 -14.13 17.60 -18.32
N THR A 41 -13.06 17.67 -17.53
CA THR A 41 -12.98 17.64 -16.06
C THR A 41 -13.78 18.72 -15.30
N SER A 42 -14.65 19.48 -15.96
CA SER A 42 -15.31 20.64 -15.36
C SER A 42 -16.48 20.24 -14.44
N THR A 43 -16.42 20.69 -13.19
CA THR A 43 -17.62 21.15 -12.46
C THR A 43 -18.28 22.26 -13.28
N ASN A 44 -19.60 22.23 -13.47
CA ASN A 44 -20.27 23.37 -14.12
C ASN A 44 -20.22 24.63 -13.22
N SER A 45 -20.64 25.79 -13.71
CA SER A 45 -20.63 27.07 -12.98
C SER A 45 -21.48 27.08 -11.68
N ALA A 46 -22.24 26.02 -11.41
CA ALA A 46 -22.99 25.79 -10.18
C ALA A 46 -22.32 24.79 -9.22
N GLY A 47 -21.08 24.35 -9.52
CA GLY A 47 -20.35 23.35 -8.72
C GLY A 47 -20.84 21.91 -8.88
N ALA A 48 -21.77 21.63 -9.80
CA ALA A 48 -22.28 20.28 -10.00
C ALA A 48 -21.27 19.43 -10.80
N THR A 49 -21.06 18.20 -10.36
CA THR A 49 -20.14 17.25 -10.98
C THR A 49 -20.67 16.80 -12.34
N ASN A 50 -19.78 16.66 -13.33
CA ASN A 50 -20.05 15.98 -14.59
C ASN A 50 -20.15 14.45 -14.36
N LEU A 51 -21.04 14.05 -13.45
CA LEU A 51 -21.25 12.68 -12.99
C LEU A 51 -22.23 11.96 -13.91
N ILE A 52 -21.84 10.79 -14.40
CA ILE A 52 -22.79 9.78 -14.89
C ILE A 52 -22.64 8.52 -14.04
N ALA A 53 -23.73 8.06 -13.44
CA ALA A 53 -23.77 6.84 -12.64
C ALA A 53 -24.51 5.73 -13.40
N PHE A 54 -23.80 4.66 -13.76
CA PHE A 54 -24.37 3.47 -14.38
C PHE A 54 -24.73 2.44 -13.31
N ARG A 55 -26.03 2.16 -13.16
CA ARG A 55 -26.53 1.36 -12.05
C ARG A 55 -27.06 -0.01 -12.45
N ALA A 56 -27.21 -0.30 -13.74
CA ALA A 56 -27.62 -1.61 -14.22
C ALA A 56 -26.42 -2.47 -14.66
N SER A 57 -26.65 -3.78 -14.81
CA SER A 57 -25.76 -4.66 -15.57
C SER A 57 -25.92 -4.34 -17.05
N ASN A 58 -24.85 -3.86 -17.69
CA ASN A 58 -24.87 -3.47 -19.10
C ASN A 58 -24.23 -4.56 -19.96
N ASP A 59 -24.73 -4.74 -21.17
CA ASP A 59 -24.19 -5.63 -22.20
C ASP A 59 -23.69 -4.79 -23.38
N ILE A 60 -22.47 -4.26 -23.22
CA ILE A 60 -21.79 -3.39 -24.18
C ILE A 60 -20.32 -3.82 -24.33
N ALA A 61 -19.68 -3.42 -25.44
CA ALA A 61 -18.29 -3.78 -25.76
C ALA A 61 -17.22 -3.04 -24.90
N GLY A 62 -17.61 -2.43 -23.78
CA GLY A 62 -16.77 -1.58 -22.95
C GLY A 62 -17.13 -0.09 -23.07
N MET A 63 -16.31 0.75 -22.43
CA MET A 63 -16.54 2.19 -22.40
C MET A 63 -15.24 3.00 -22.46
N THR A 64 -15.24 4.08 -23.23
CA THR A 64 -14.17 5.11 -23.20
C THR A 64 -14.63 6.29 -22.35
N ILE A 65 -13.83 6.69 -21.36
CA ILE A 65 -14.07 7.86 -20.53
C ILE A 65 -13.03 8.93 -20.90
N LEU A 66 -13.51 10.04 -21.47
CA LEU A 66 -12.65 11.15 -21.88
C LEU A 66 -12.42 12.18 -20.76
N GLY A 67 -13.25 12.17 -19.72
CA GLY A 67 -13.13 13.08 -18.58
C GLY A 67 -14.36 13.05 -17.66
N GLY A 68 -14.23 13.74 -16.53
CA GLY A 68 -15.31 13.91 -15.54
C GLY A 68 -15.39 12.76 -14.54
N THR A 69 -16.58 12.56 -13.96
CA THR A 69 -16.83 11.55 -12.93
C THR A 69 -17.75 10.46 -13.46
N VAL A 70 -17.38 9.21 -13.24
CA VAL A 70 -18.23 8.06 -13.55
C VAL A 70 -18.48 7.25 -12.27
N GLY A 71 -19.75 7.02 -11.96
CA GLY A 71 -20.21 6.17 -10.88
C GLY A 71 -20.66 4.80 -11.39
N TYR A 72 -20.52 3.78 -10.56
CA TYR A 72 -21.15 2.47 -10.79
C TYR A 72 -21.84 1.93 -9.55
N LYS A 73 -22.94 1.20 -9.74
CA LYS A 73 -23.55 0.36 -8.70
C LYS A 73 -23.63 -1.12 -9.08
N ASN A 74 -23.23 -1.49 -10.29
CA ASN A 74 -23.24 -2.87 -10.74
C ASN A 74 -21.83 -3.29 -11.15
N ARG A 75 -21.44 -4.54 -10.93
CA ARG A 75 -20.10 -4.99 -11.37
C ARG A 75 -19.95 -4.98 -12.90
N ASN A 76 -21.06 -5.20 -13.60
CA ASN A 76 -21.12 -5.21 -15.07
C ASN A 76 -21.56 -3.84 -15.62
N ALA A 77 -21.45 -2.76 -14.83
CA ALA A 77 -21.88 -1.43 -15.25
C ALA A 77 -21.16 -0.93 -16.52
N PHE A 78 -19.99 -1.47 -16.85
CA PHE A 78 -19.20 -1.05 -18.00
C PHE A 78 -19.19 -2.07 -19.15
N GLY A 79 -20.01 -3.12 -19.07
CA GLY A 79 -20.04 -4.20 -20.07
C GLY A 79 -18.86 -5.17 -19.94
N ALA A 80 -18.55 -5.90 -21.01
CA ALA A 80 -17.55 -6.98 -20.99
C ALA A 80 -16.16 -6.57 -21.50
N GLY A 81 -16.04 -5.43 -22.19
CA GLY A 81 -14.78 -4.99 -22.79
C GLY A 81 -13.93 -4.08 -21.91
N THR A 82 -12.77 -3.67 -22.42
CA THR A 82 -11.83 -2.78 -21.74
C THR A 82 -12.45 -1.41 -21.45
N LEU A 83 -12.26 -0.92 -20.24
CA LEU A 83 -12.53 0.45 -19.83
C LEU A 83 -11.31 1.31 -20.16
N ILE A 84 -11.43 2.23 -21.12
CA ILE A 84 -10.33 3.14 -21.53
C ILE A 84 -10.54 4.47 -20.82
N VAL A 85 -9.56 4.92 -20.05
CA VAL A 85 -9.71 6.07 -19.14
C VAL A 85 -8.66 7.14 -19.44
N SER A 86 -9.11 8.33 -19.81
CA SER A 86 -8.23 9.48 -20.06
C SER A 86 -7.76 10.13 -18.75
N ASP A 87 -6.83 11.08 -18.86
CA ASP A 87 -6.30 11.82 -17.71
C ASP A 87 -7.39 12.57 -16.92
N GLY A 88 -7.25 12.57 -15.59
CA GLY A 88 -8.08 13.37 -14.70
C GLY A 88 -9.49 12.82 -14.45
N VAL A 89 -9.78 11.58 -14.87
CA VAL A 89 -11.07 10.93 -14.60
C VAL A 89 -11.18 10.54 -13.13
N THR A 90 -12.37 10.74 -12.57
CA THR A 90 -12.77 10.15 -11.29
C THR A 90 -13.72 8.98 -11.55
N LEU A 91 -13.42 7.83 -10.96
CA LEU A 91 -14.19 6.61 -11.13
C LEU A 91 -14.45 5.98 -9.76
N GLY A 92 -15.70 5.65 -9.45
CA GLY A 92 -15.97 5.07 -8.15
C GLY A 92 -17.32 4.39 -8.00
N GLN A 93 -17.39 3.55 -6.98
CA GLN A 93 -18.65 2.94 -6.56
C GLN A 93 -19.58 4.04 -6.02
N ASP A 94 -20.81 4.10 -6.51
CA ASP A 94 -21.83 5.11 -6.16
C ASP A 94 -22.78 4.59 -5.06
N GLY A 95 -22.27 3.99 -3.99
CA GLY A 95 -23.08 3.32 -2.95
C GLY A 95 -23.18 1.80 -3.12
N ASN A 96 -24.09 1.13 -2.42
CA ASN A 96 -24.11 -0.35 -2.40
C ASN A 96 -24.27 -0.97 -3.79
N ILE A 97 -23.49 -2.03 -4.05
CA ILE A 97 -23.58 -2.76 -5.32
C ILE A 97 -24.90 -3.54 -5.38
N ASN A 98 -25.58 -3.46 -6.52
CA ASN A 98 -26.87 -4.08 -6.79
C ASN A 98 -26.76 -5.33 -7.66
N ASN A 99 -25.82 -6.22 -7.31
CA ASN A 99 -25.69 -7.52 -7.96
C ASN A 99 -26.55 -8.56 -7.23
N LEU A 100 -27.00 -9.58 -7.96
CA LEU A 100 -27.53 -10.79 -7.33
C LEU A 100 -26.38 -11.46 -6.60
N LEU A 101 -26.40 -11.37 -5.27
CA LEU A 101 -25.35 -11.89 -4.41
C LEU A 101 -25.44 -13.43 -4.42
N THR A 102 -24.35 -14.09 -4.77
CA THR A 102 -24.26 -15.55 -4.56
C THR A 102 -23.78 -15.85 -3.14
N THR A 103 -22.90 -15.00 -2.58
CA THR A 103 -22.39 -15.09 -1.19
C THR A 103 -22.00 -13.75 -0.53
N ASN A 104 -22.42 -12.60 -1.07
CA ASN A 104 -22.04 -11.24 -0.60
C ASN A 104 -20.53 -11.00 -0.57
N ASP A 105 -19.89 -11.48 -1.62
CA ASP A 105 -18.45 -11.52 -1.70
C ASP A 105 -17.85 -10.25 -2.37
N VAL A 106 -16.60 -9.87 -2.11
CA VAL A 106 -15.89 -8.89 -2.93
C VAL A 106 -15.73 -9.40 -4.37
N THR A 107 -15.70 -10.71 -4.64
CA THR A 107 -15.81 -11.21 -6.02
C THR A 107 -17.12 -10.76 -6.69
N ASP A 108 -18.20 -10.64 -5.92
CA ASP A 108 -19.46 -10.05 -6.40
C ASP A 108 -19.36 -8.52 -6.54
N ARG A 109 -18.42 -7.85 -5.83
CA ARG A 109 -18.23 -6.38 -5.87
C ARG A 109 -17.20 -5.92 -6.90
N ALA A 110 -16.27 -6.79 -7.29
CA ALA A 110 -15.14 -6.45 -8.14
C ALA A 110 -15.61 -6.23 -9.58
N VAL A 111 -15.33 -5.03 -10.10
CA VAL A 111 -15.54 -4.71 -11.51
C VAL A 111 -14.52 -5.53 -12.32
N PRO A 112 -14.97 -6.43 -13.21
CA PRO A 112 -14.08 -7.37 -13.90
C PRO A 112 -13.40 -6.75 -15.12
N ASN A 113 -13.81 -5.57 -15.56
CA ASN A 113 -13.27 -4.91 -16.75
C ASN A 113 -11.76 -4.69 -16.61
N GLU A 114 -11.03 -5.05 -17.66
CA GLU A 114 -9.66 -4.57 -17.88
C GLU A 114 -9.68 -3.03 -17.97
N LEU A 115 -8.67 -2.38 -17.41
CA LEU A 115 -8.57 -0.93 -17.35
C LEU A 115 -7.33 -0.46 -18.13
N GLN A 116 -7.53 0.23 -19.25
CA GLN A 116 -6.45 0.96 -19.90
C GLN A 116 -6.48 2.39 -19.39
N LEU A 117 -5.47 2.75 -18.61
CA LEU A 117 -5.27 4.13 -18.21
C LEU A 117 -4.49 4.83 -19.33
N ASN A 118 -4.95 6.00 -19.79
CA ASN A 118 -4.27 6.94 -20.69
C ASN A 118 -3.87 8.27 -20.00
N GLY A 119 -4.35 8.53 -18.77
CA GLY A 119 -3.66 9.42 -17.82
C GLY A 119 -3.83 9.03 -16.35
N ASN A 120 -3.67 9.99 -15.45
CA ASN A 120 -3.89 9.84 -14.02
C ASN A 120 -5.38 9.61 -13.73
N ILE A 121 -5.67 8.95 -12.61
CA ILE A 121 -7.04 8.58 -12.23
C ILE A 121 -7.27 8.83 -10.74
N THR A 122 -8.49 9.22 -10.39
CA THR A 122 -8.98 9.20 -9.01
C THR A 122 -9.96 8.05 -8.80
N PHE A 123 -9.69 7.18 -7.83
CA PHE A 123 -10.62 6.14 -7.42
C PHE A 123 -11.43 6.54 -6.19
N GLY A 124 -12.75 6.53 -6.32
CA GLY A 124 -13.70 6.72 -5.23
C GLY A 124 -14.79 7.74 -5.53
N LEU A 125 -15.98 7.41 -5.06
CA LEU A 125 -17.16 8.26 -5.02
C LEU A 125 -17.90 7.99 -3.71
N GLY A 126 -18.46 9.03 -3.09
CA GLY A 126 -19.12 8.90 -1.79
C GLY A 126 -18.20 8.29 -0.72
N ALA A 127 -18.71 7.38 0.09
CA ALA A 127 -17.98 6.73 1.18
C ALA A 127 -17.60 5.26 0.90
N THR A 128 -17.87 4.75 -0.30
CA THR A 128 -17.68 3.33 -0.65
C THR A 128 -16.30 3.06 -1.23
N ALA A 129 -15.65 2.00 -0.73
CA ALA A 129 -14.40 1.48 -1.27
C ALA A 129 -14.59 0.94 -2.70
N ASN A 130 -13.50 0.87 -3.46
CA ASN A 130 -13.51 0.38 -4.84
C ASN A 130 -12.80 -0.98 -4.95
N TYR A 131 -13.32 -1.87 -5.79
CA TYR A 131 -12.75 -3.20 -6.01
C TYR A 131 -12.65 -3.46 -7.52
N TRP A 132 -11.44 -3.73 -7.99
CA TRP A 132 -11.15 -3.97 -9.41
C TRP A 132 -10.52 -5.34 -9.59
N GLY A 133 -11.18 -6.17 -10.41
CA GLY A 133 -10.77 -7.53 -10.73
C GLY A 133 -9.91 -7.64 -11.98
N GLY A 134 -10.21 -6.82 -13.00
CA GLY A 134 -9.47 -6.82 -14.26
C GLY A 134 -8.06 -6.24 -14.12
N ASN A 135 -7.18 -6.59 -15.06
CA ASN A 135 -5.83 -6.03 -15.08
C ASN A 135 -5.86 -4.55 -15.47
N ILE A 136 -4.77 -3.85 -15.16
CA ILE A 136 -4.57 -2.46 -15.49
C ILE A 136 -3.37 -2.32 -16.42
N ASP A 137 -3.55 -1.61 -17.52
CA ASP A 137 -2.50 -1.17 -18.43
C ASP A 137 -2.24 0.32 -18.20
N PHE A 138 -0.99 0.68 -17.90
CA PHE A 138 -0.54 2.07 -17.72
C PHE A 138 -0.17 2.77 -19.04
N ALA A 139 -0.40 2.14 -20.19
CA ALA A 139 -0.16 2.62 -21.54
C ALA A 139 1.19 3.36 -21.68
N GLY A 140 2.25 2.78 -21.13
CA GLY A 140 3.64 3.29 -21.17
C GLY A 140 3.95 4.46 -20.24
N GLY A 141 2.97 5.05 -19.55
CA GLY A 141 3.15 6.27 -18.76
C GLY A 141 3.45 6.04 -17.26
N ASN A 142 3.90 7.09 -16.58
CA ASN A 142 3.85 7.17 -15.10
C ASN A 142 2.44 7.56 -14.68
N ARG A 143 1.82 6.82 -13.76
CA ARG A 143 0.42 7.02 -13.37
C ARG A 143 0.28 7.38 -11.91
N THR A 144 -0.33 8.52 -11.67
CA THR A 144 -0.88 8.85 -10.35
C THR A 144 -2.23 8.18 -10.19
N ILE A 145 -2.34 7.35 -9.15
CA ILE A 145 -3.59 6.86 -8.61
C ILE A 145 -3.90 7.67 -7.36
N THR A 146 -4.92 8.51 -7.44
CA THR A 146 -5.42 9.30 -6.32
C THR A 146 -6.56 8.56 -5.63
N LEU A 147 -6.50 8.41 -4.31
CA LEU A 147 -7.55 7.77 -3.53
C LEU A 147 -8.53 8.81 -2.98
N ALA A 148 -9.75 8.85 -3.53
CA ALA A 148 -10.89 9.45 -2.85
C ALA A 148 -11.52 8.49 -1.83
N ASN A 149 -11.41 7.18 -2.07
CA ASN A 149 -11.72 6.10 -1.13
C ASN A 149 -10.67 4.98 -1.23
N SER A 150 -10.59 4.13 -0.20
CA SER A 150 -9.73 2.93 -0.26
C SER A 150 -10.08 2.07 -1.47
N THR A 151 -9.06 1.53 -2.11
CA THR A 151 -9.18 0.83 -3.40
C THR A 151 -8.37 -0.46 -3.37
N SER A 152 -8.98 -1.56 -3.81
CA SER A 152 -8.34 -2.87 -3.96
C SER A 152 -8.25 -3.24 -5.42
N LEU A 153 -7.04 -3.61 -5.86
CA LEU A 153 -6.73 -4.06 -7.20
C LEU A 153 -6.23 -5.51 -7.12
N SER A 154 -6.99 -6.45 -7.67
CA SER A 154 -6.60 -7.87 -7.73
C SER A 154 -6.05 -8.29 -9.09
N GLY A 155 -6.31 -7.53 -10.15
CA GLY A 155 -5.65 -7.67 -11.44
C GLY A 155 -4.22 -7.11 -11.42
N LYS A 156 -3.36 -7.61 -12.32
CA LYS A 156 -1.98 -7.10 -12.46
C LYS A 156 -1.95 -5.72 -13.10
N ILE A 157 -0.95 -4.93 -12.75
CA ILE A 157 -0.65 -3.65 -13.38
C ILE A 157 0.57 -3.85 -14.29
N THR A 158 0.46 -3.44 -15.55
CA THR A 158 1.46 -3.68 -16.59
C THR A 158 1.71 -2.45 -17.48
N ASN A 159 2.74 -2.52 -18.33
CA ASN A 159 3.02 -1.58 -19.41
C ASN A 159 3.01 -0.10 -18.96
N GLY A 160 4.00 0.30 -18.16
CA GLY A 160 4.12 1.67 -17.69
C GLY A 160 5.45 1.94 -16.99
N GLY A 161 5.62 3.20 -16.61
CA GLY A 161 6.63 3.62 -15.64
C GLY A 161 6.07 3.54 -14.23
N GLN A 162 6.28 4.58 -13.44
CA GLN A 162 5.98 4.57 -12.01
C GLN A 162 4.47 4.52 -11.71
N LEU A 163 4.10 3.74 -10.70
CA LEU A 163 2.86 3.96 -9.95
C LEU A 163 3.13 5.03 -8.89
N ILE A 164 2.33 6.10 -8.89
CA ILE A 164 2.39 7.14 -7.85
C ILE A 164 1.08 7.11 -7.07
N LEU A 165 1.16 6.74 -5.80
CA LEU A 165 0.03 6.70 -4.89
C LEU A 165 -0.14 8.04 -4.18
N ASP A 166 -1.31 8.64 -4.38
CA ASP A 166 -1.74 9.88 -3.74
C ASP A 166 -3.00 9.64 -2.89
N ASN A 167 -3.06 10.22 -1.70
CA ASN A 167 -4.21 10.06 -0.79
C ASN A 167 -5.36 11.05 -1.06
N GLY A 168 -5.25 11.84 -2.13
CA GLY A 168 -6.18 12.91 -2.45
C GLY A 168 -6.20 14.00 -1.39
N SER A 169 -7.25 14.82 -1.43
CA SER A 169 -7.52 15.81 -0.39
C SER A 169 -8.19 15.17 0.84
N GLY A 170 -7.88 15.71 2.01
CA GLY A 170 -8.44 15.29 3.30
C GLY A 170 -7.45 14.58 4.22
N SER A 171 -7.84 14.43 5.49
CA SER A 171 -6.98 13.90 6.55
C SER A 171 -7.12 12.40 6.78
N ALA A 172 -8.11 11.74 6.17
CA ALA A 172 -8.31 10.30 6.32
C ALA A 172 -7.23 9.53 5.55
N SER A 173 -6.51 8.63 6.23
CA SER A 173 -5.59 7.73 5.53
C SER A 173 -6.37 6.66 4.78
N ARG A 174 -6.24 6.63 3.45
CA ARG A 174 -6.89 5.64 2.57
C ARG A 174 -5.85 4.66 2.07
N THR A 175 -6.30 3.43 1.84
CA THR A 175 -5.41 2.33 1.45
C THR A 175 -5.59 1.97 -0.03
N LEU A 176 -4.47 1.92 -0.76
CA LEU A 176 -4.39 1.18 -2.02
C LEU A 176 -3.86 -0.22 -1.72
N SER A 177 -4.62 -1.25 -2.07
CA SER A 177 -4.21 -2.65 -1.90
C SER A 177 -3.91 -3.29 -3.25
N LEU A 178 -2.70 -3.84 -3.40
CA LEU A 178 -2.22 -4.47 -4.63
C LEU A 178 -2.01 -5.96 -4.38
N TYR A 179 -2.84 -6.81 -5.00
CA TYR A 179 -2.83 -8.26 -4.72
C TYR A 179 -2.20 -9.12 -5.83
N ALA A 180 -1.83 -8.52 -6.96
CA ALA A 180 -1.22 -9.21 -8.09
C ALA A 180 0.30 -9.01 -8.18
N ALA A 181 0.96 -9.88 -8.95
CA ALA A 181 2.31 -9.65 -9.45
C ALA A 181 2.28 -8.59 -10.54
N ASN A 182 2.85 -7.42 -10.25
CA ASN A 182 2.83 -6.27 -11.15
C ASN A 182 4.16 -6.15 -11.91
N SER A 183 4.10 -5.66 -13.15
CA SER A 183 5.26 -5.59 -14.05
C SER A 183 5.49 -4.21 -14.68
N TYR A 184 4.87 -3.16 -14.14
CA TYR A 184 5.23 -1.78 -14.50
C TYR A 184 6.68 -1.48 -14.05
N THR A 185 7.34 -0.58 -14.76
CA THR A 185 8.76 -0.25 -14.57
C THR A 185 8.91 1.00 -13.70
N GLY A 186 10.12 1.34 -13.23
CA GLY A 186 10.35 2.56 -12.45
C GLY A 186 9.91 2.53 -10.98
N GLY A 187 9.14 1.54 -10.54
CA GLY A 187 8.79 1.31 -9.14
C GLY A 187 7.56 2.06 -8.67
N THR A 188 7.41 2.17 -7.35
CA THR A 188 6.21 2.72 -6.71
C THR A 188 6.58 3.91 -5.83
N VAL A 189 5.90 5.03 -6.02
CA VAL A 189 6.02 6.22 -5.17
C VAL A 189 4.80 6.33 -4.27
N VAL A 190 5.00 6.54 -2.97
CA VAL A 190 3.92 6.76 -2.00
C VAL A 190 4.08 8.16 -1.42
N ARG A 191 3.04 8.98 -1.58
CA ARG A 191 3.00 10.33 -0.98
C ARG A 191 2.48 10.27 0.46
N THR A 192 2.63 11.39 1.16
CA THR A 192 2.14 11.56 2.53
C THR A 192 0.66 11.24 2.70
N ASN A 193 0.32 10.72 3.88
CA ASN A 193 -1.00 10.29 4.33
C ASN A 193 -1.61 9.10 3.57
N ALA A 194 -0.92 8.56 2.57
CA ALA A 194 -1.35 7.35 1.87
C ALA A 194 -0.93 6.09 2.65
N ALA A 195 -1.80 5.08 2.59
CA ALA A 195 -1.48 3.72 3.01
C ALA A 195 -1.36 2.80 1.78
N LEU A 196 -0.30 2.02 1.74
CA LEU A 196 -0.05 1.00 0.71
C LEU A 196 -0.09 -0.38 1.36
N ALA A 197 -0.99 -1.23 0.91
CA ALA A 197 -1.09 -2.62 1.30
C ALA A 197 -0.54 -3.54 0.20
N VAL A 198 0.46 -4.35 0.57
CA VAL A 198 1.21 -5.22 -0.33
C VAL A 198 0.69 -6.64 -0.17
N GLY A 199 -0.13 -7.06 -1.13
CA GLY A 199 -0.79 -8.36 -1.20
C GLY A 199 0.04 -9.49 -1.80
N HIS A 200 1.13 -9.16 -2.48
CA HIS A 200 1.96 -10.10 -3.24
C HIS A 200 3.43 -9.66 -3.24
N ASP A 201 4.38 -10.61 -3.38
CA ASP A 201 5.83 -10.38 -3.39
C ASP A 201 6.28 -9.32 -4.40
N GLN A 202 5.67 -9.40 -5.58
CA GLN A 202 5.96 -8.55 -6.73
C GLN A 202 4.88 -7.48 -6.95
N ALA A 203 4.16 -7.07 -5.91
CA ALA A 203 3.06 -6.11 -6.07
C ALA A 203 3.54 -4.68 -6.41
N LEU A 204 4.83 -4.36 -6.27
CA LEU A 204 5.32 -2.99 -6.38
C LEU A 204 5.99 -2.67 -7.73
N GLY A 205 5.87 -3.58 -8.70
CA GLY A 205 6.55 -3.48 -9.99
C GLY A 205 8.06 -3.57 -9.86
N ASN A 206 8.75 -3.25 -10.96
CA ASN A 206 10.20 -3.23 -11.04
C ASN A 206 10.72 -1.83 -10.71
N GLY A 207 11.60 -1.70 -9.72
CA GLY A 207 12.20 -0.43 -9.31
C GLY A 207 12.17 -0.25 -7.80
N ASP A 208 12.33 0.98 -7.33
CA ASP A 208 12.34 1.29 -5.90
C ASP A 208 10.91 1.56 -5.38
N LEU A 209 10.69 1.29 -4.10
CA LEU A 209 9.58 1.85 -3.33
C LEU A 209 10.02 3.16 -2.68
N THR A 210 9.47 4.29 -3.11
CA THR A 210 9.91 5.62 -2.66
C THR A 210 8.80 6.32 -1.88
N PHE A 211 9.08 6.69 -0.63
CA PHE A 211 8.18 7.49 0.20
C PHE A 211 8.58 8.97 0.13
N THR A 212 7.64 9.82 -0.26
CA THR A 212 7.88 11.25 -0.51
C THR A 212 6.92 12.13 0.29
N ASN A 213 7.39 13.33 0.63
CA ASN A 213 6.55 14.43 1.11
C ASN A 213 6.76 15.67 0.26
N ALA A 214 5.70 16.48 0.14
CA ALA A 214 5.79 17.82 -0.44
C ALA A 214 6.00 18.89 0.65
N SER A 215 5.59 18.61 1.89
CA SER A 215 5.54 19.59 2.98
C SER A 215 6.77 19.58 3.91
N GLY A 216 7.85 18.86 3.55
CA GLY A 216 9.05 18.71 4.37
C GLY A 216 8.90 17.77 5.57
N SER A 217 7.68 17.32 5.87
CA SER A 217 7.36 16.29 6.84
C SER A 217 6.13 15.51 6.39
N GLY A 218 6.03 14.24 6.80
CA GLY A 218 4.76 13.54 6.74
C GLY A 218 4.86 12.06 7.06
N VAL A 219 3.70 11.43 7.17
CA VAL A 219 3.58 10.01 7.52
C VAL A 219 2.99 9.25 6.34
N ALA A 220 3.51 8.06 6.05
CA ALA A 220 2.88 7.11 5.14
C ALA A 220 2.83 5.74 5.82
N ILE A 221 1.95 4.86 5.34
CA ILE A 221 1.80 3.51 5.91
C ILE A 221 2.17 2.48 4.86
N LEU A 222 3.04 1.54 5.24
CA LEU A 222 3.33 0.33 4.48
C LEU A 222 2.80 -0.89 5.24
N ARG A 223 1.95 -1.67 4.59
CA ARG A 223 1.29 -2.82 5.21
C ARG A 223 1.53 -4.09 4.42
N ALA A 224 1.74 -5.18 5.14
CA ALA A 224 1.63 -6.52 4.57
C ALA A 224 0.14 -6.91 4.52
N ALA A 225 -0.32 -7.47 3.38
CA ALA A 225 -1.70 -7.91 3.18
C ALA A 225 -1.76 -9.26 2.45
N THR A 226 -2.88 -9.97 2.56
CA THR A 226 -3.11 -11.22 1.84
C THR A 226 -4.60 -11.43 1.59
N LEU A 227 -4.92 -12.17 0.53
CA LEU A 227 -6.25 -12.77 0.29
C LEU A 227 -6.26 -14.26 0.65
N SER A 228 -5.15 -14.75 1.23
CA SER A 228 -5.02 -16.14 1.64
C SER A 228 -5.52 -16.31 3.07
N THR A 229 -6.25 -17.39 3.31
CA THR A 229 -6.58 -17.88 4.65
C THR A 229 -5.37 -18.52 5.36
N ASN A 230 -4.22 -18.64 4.67
CA ASN A 230 -3.03 -19.25 5.23
C ASN A 230 -2.29 -18.29 6.19
N ALA A 231 -2.48 -18.51 7.49
CA ALA A 231 -1.89 -17.72 8.56
C ALA A 231 -0.35 -17.78 8.65
N THR A 232 0.34 -18.65 7.89
CA THR A 232 1.81 -18.75 7.91
C THR A 232 2.50 -18.04 6.75
N GLN A 233 1.76 -17.31 5.91
CA GLN A 233 2.38 -16.55 4.82
C GLN A 233 3.22 -15.40 5.39
N VAL A 234 4.39 -15.15 4.77
CA VAL A 234 5.27 -14.01 5.09
C VAL A 234 5.40 -13.14 3.85
N ARG A 235 5.36 -11.81 4.02
CA ARG A 235 5.49 -10.87 2.91
C ARG A 235 6.89 -10.29 2.74
N THR A 236 7.67 -10.86 1.85
CA THR A 236 8.94 -10.32 1.34
C THR A 236 8.81 -9.20 0.29
N ILE A 237 9.25 -7.99 0.61
CA ILE A 237 9.37 -6.88 -0.36
C ILE A 237 10.84 -6.77 -0.75
N SER A 238 11.15 -7.05 -2.02
CA SER A 238 12.53 -7.03 -2.55
C SER A 238 12.94 -5.68 -3.14
N ASN A 239 12.00 -4.77 -3.38
CA ASN A 239 12.30 -3.41 -3.85
C ASN A 239 13.18 -2.68 -2.83
N ASN A 240 14.16 -1.90 -3.30
CA ASN A 240 14.83 -0.96 -2.39
C ASN A 240 13.82 0.08 -1.92
N ILE A 241 14.02 0.57 -0.70
CA ILE A 241 13.13 1.55 -0.09
C ILE A 241 13.88 2.87 0.07
N LYS A 242 13.30 3.94 -0.47
CA LYS A 242 13.82 5.31 -0.39
C LYS A 242 12.90 6.14 0.48
N LEU A 243 13.44 6.73 1.55
CA LEU A 243 12.72 7.55 2.50
C LEU A 243 13.13 9.01 2.35
N ALA A 244 12.24 9.89 1.87
CA ALA A 244 12.55 11.32 1.82
C ALA A 244 12.76 11.90 3.23
N THR A 245 13.61 12.92 3.34
CA THR A 245 13.83 13.64 4.61
C THR A 245 12.50 14.13 5.19
N GLY A 246 12.31 13.93 6.49
CA GLY A 246 11.06 14.27 7.19
C GLY A 246 9.91 13.27 6.98
N MET A 247 10.09 12.22 6.16
CA MET A 247 9.13 11.11 6.13
C MET A 247 9.27 10.22 7.36
N THR A 248 8.14 9.80 7.92
CA THR A 248 8.05 8.63 8.79
C THR A 248 7.18 7.58 8.10
N VAL A 249 7.71 6.36 7.92
CA VAL A 249 6.91 5.24 7.40
C VAL A 249 6.46 4.37 8.56
N ALA A 250 5.15 4.31 8.77
CA ALA A 250 4.55 3.35 9.69
C ALA A 250 4.54 1.96 9.02
N LEU A 251 5.25 1.02 9.64
CA LEU A 251 5.30 -0.38 9.28
C LEU A 251 4.23 -1.12 10.07
N ASP A 252 3.26 -1.64 9.34
CA ASP A 252 2.02 -2.14 9.89
C ASP A 252 1.62 -3.48 9.22
N ALA A 253 0.66 -4.19 9.79
CA ALA A 253 -0.11 -5.25 9.15
C ALA A 253 -1.57 -4.82 9.00
N VAL A 254 -2.27 -5.38 8.03
CA VAL A 254 -3.71 -5.19 7.96
C VAL A 254 -4.38 -5.92 9.15
N THR A 255 -4.99 -5.17 10.07
CA THR A 255 -5.66 -5.72 11.27
C THR A 255 -7.00 -6.37 10.94
N SER A 256 -7.65 -5.92 9.87
CA SER A 256 -8.80 -6.54 9.23
C SER A 256 -8.70 -6.29 7.73
N ALA A 257 -8.35 -7.34 6.98
CA ALA A 257 -8.54 -7.28 5.54
C ALA A 257 -10.02 -7.65 5.33
N GLN A 258 -10.79 -6.71 4.76
CA GLN A 258 -12.01 -7.13 4.09
C GLN A 258 -11.54 -7.94 2.89
N ASP A 259 -11.55 -9.25 3.07
CA ASP A 259 -11.06 -10.20 2.09
C ASP A 259 -11.88 -10.10 0.80
N LEU A 260 -11.24 -10.47 -0.32
CA LEU A 260 -11.86 -10.76 -1.60
C LEU A 260 -12.98 -11.82 -1.48
N ILE A 261 -13.05 -12.56 -0.34
CA ILE A 261 -14.07 -13.57 0.04
C ILE A 261 -15.11 -13.13 1.11
N GLY A 262 -15.21 -11.85 1.47
CA GLY A 262 -16.30 -11.32 2.31
C GLY A 262 -16.27 -11.74 3.80
N THR A 263 -15.27 -12.52 4.20
CA THR A 263 -14.95 -12.81 5.61
C THR A 263 -13.86 -11.85 6.09
N ASN A 264 -14.04 -11.23 7.26
CA ASN A 264 -12.95 -10.53 7.96
C ASN A 264 -11.87 -11.55 8.31
N ILE A 265 -10.82 -11.67 7.49
CA ILE A 265 -9.66 -12.46 7.91
C ILE A 265 -8.71 -11.52 8.64
N ALA A 266 -8.66 -11.68 9.96
CA ALA A 266 -7.61 -11.09 10.78
C ALA A 266 -6.34 -11.91 10.56
N VAL A 267 -5.43 -11.45 9.71
CA VAL A 267 -4.06 -11.99 9.63
C VAL A 267 -3.09 -10.86 9.92
N ALA A 268 -2.45 -10.90 11.09
CA ALA A 268 -1.23 -10.14 11.32
C ALA A 268 -0.11 -10.85 10.54
N MET A 269 0.04 -10.50 9.26
CA MET A 269 1.04 -11.12 8.41
C MET A 269 2.42 -10.51 8.66
N ASP A 270 3.42 -11.37 8.85
CA ASP A 270 4.81 -10.94 8.98
C ASP A 270 5.32 -10.38 7.65
N MET A 271 6.27 -9.44 7.72
CA MET A 271 6.85 -8.78 6.55
C MET A 271 8.37 -8.85 6.61
N VAL A 272 9.01 -9.08 5.46
CA VAL A 272 10.46 -9.02 5.29
C VAL A 272 10.75 -7.91 4.29
N LEU A 273 11.44 -6.87 4.72
CA LEU A 273 11.97 -5.83 3.83
C LEU A 273 13.39 -6.27 3.43
N ALA A 274 13.49 -6.90 2.26
CA ALA A 274 14.72 -7.50 1.75
C ALA A 274 15.59 -6.52 0.96
N GLY A 275 14.99 -5.49 0.35
CA GLY A 275 15.73 -4.41 -0.31
C GLY A 275 16.40 -3.46 0.69
N ASN A 276 17.39 -2.69 0.20
CA ASN A 276 18.09 -1.70 1.02
C ASN A 276 17.15 -0.55 1.38
N ILE A 277 17.16 -0.11 2.65
CA ILE A 277 16.40 1.07 3.09
C ILE A 277 17.36 2.25 3.23
N SER A 278 17.11 3.35 2.52
CA SER A 278 18.00 4.52 2.46
C SER A 278 17.24 5.84 2.51
N GLY A 279 17.94 6.95 2.78
CA GLY A 279 17.38 8.30 2.77
C GLY A 279 17.22 8.96 4.14
N GLY A 280 16.63 10.14 4.18
CA GLY A 280 16.56 10.98 5.39
C GLY A 280 15.40 10.66 6.34
N GLY A 281 14.45 9.82 5.92
CA GLY A 281 13.26 9.49 6.71
C GLY A 281 13.47 8.37 7.74
N GLY A 282 12.47 8.16 8.60
CA GLY A 282 12.45 7.20 9.70
C GLY A 282 11.36 6.14 9.57
N LEU A 283 11.35 5.20 10.52
CA LEU A 283 10.43 4.05 10.56
C LEU A 283 9.70 3.99 11.90
N THR A 284 8.42 3.64 11.88
CA THR A 284 7.64 3.34 13.09
C THR A 284 7.00 1.98 12.97
N LYS A 285 7.30 1.04 13.86
CA LYS A 285 6.64 -0.27 13.92
C LYS A 285 5.45 -0.22 14.87
N SER A 286 4.22 -0.40 14.36
CA SER A 286 3.00 -0.04 15.11
C SER A 286 1.94 -1.13 15.35
N ASN A 287 2.16 -2.39 14.96
CA ASN A 287 1.19 -3.49 15.18
C ASN A 287 1.84 -4.81 15.59
N ASN A 288 1.06 -5.84 15.90
CA ASN A 288 1.55 -7.07 16.55
C ASN A 288 2.42 -7.99 15.67
N ASN A 289 2.44 -7.80 14.34
CA ASN A 289 3.23 -8.65 13.44
C ASN A 289 4.74 -8.45 13.62
N THR A 290 5.52 -9.34 13.02
CA THR A 290 6.98 -9.17 12.88
C THR A 290 7.29 -8.48 11.56
N VAL A 291 8.14 -7.46 11.60
CA VAL A 291 8.78 -6.90 10.41
C VAL A 291 10.29 -7.17 10.51
N THR A 292 10.87 -7.80 9.49
CA THR A 292 12.30 -8.09 9.43
C THR A 292 12.97 -7.19 8.40
N LEU A 293 14.00 -6.43 8.80
CA LEU A 293 14.86 -5.66 7.91
C LEU A 293 16.09 -6.53 7.56
N ARG A 294 16.24 -6.92 6.29
CA ARG A 294 17.36 -7.76 5.82
C ARG A 294 18.32 -7.08 4.86
N GLY A 295 17.89 -5.99 4.22
CA GLY A 295 18.75 -5.22 3.32
C GLY A 295 19.85 -4.45 4.07
N ALA A 296 20.79 -3.87 3.32
CA ALA A 296 21.78 -2.94 3.86
C ALA A 296 21.12 -1.57 4.12
N ASN A 297 20.71 -1.34 5.37
CA ASN A 297 19.96 -0.14 5.75
C ASN A 297 20.91 1.03 6.06
N SER A 298 20.65 2.19 5.45
CA SER A 298 21.44 3.43 5.56
C SER A 298 20.57 4.69 5.74
N TYR A 299 19.31 4.53 6.15
CA TYR A 299 18.44 5.67 6.44
C TYR A 299 18.89 6.40 7.72
N SER A 300 18.73 7.72 7.77
CA SER A 300 19.20 8.54 8.90
C SER A 300 18.10 8.96 9.89
N GLY A 301 16.82 8.79 9.54
CA GLY A 301 15.72 9.13 10.43
C GLY A 301 15.57 8.15 11.59
N ALA A 302 14.88 8.59 12.64
CA ALA A 302 14.67 7.77 13.84
C ALA A 302 13.82 6.52 13.56
N THR A 303 14.05 5.48 14.35
CA THR A 303 13.23 4.26 14.39
C THR A 303 12.45 4.23 15.71
N ALA A 304 11.15 3.98 15.66
CA ALA A 304 10.34 3.75 16.85
C ALA A 304 9.69 2.37 16.80
N VAL A 305 9.68 1.63 17.91
CA VAL A 305 8.98 0.36 18.04
C VAL A 305 7.90 0.52 19.10
N VAL A 306 6.67 0.72 18.63
CA VAL A 306 5.50 0.94 19.49
C VAL A 306 4.89 -0.41 19.89
N ASN A 307 4.75 -1.32 18.93
CA ASN A 307 4.13 -2.62 19.14
C ASN A 307 4.65 -3.71 18.17
N GLY A 308 4.48 -4.98 18.53
CA GLY A 308 5.02 -6.14 17.82
C GLY A 308 6.54 -6.16 17.77
N ASN A 309 7.09 -6.84 16.76
CA ASN A 309 8.52 -7.11 16.67
C ASN A 309 9.13 -6.45 15.42
N LEU A 310 10.20 -5.68 15.60
CA LEU A 310 11.10 -5.29 14.52
C LEU A 310 12.38 -6.11 14.64
N VAL A 311 12.61 -7.00 13.69
CA VAL A 311 13.85 -7.79 13.61
C VAL A 311 14.80 -7.10 12.64
N VAL A 312 16.03 -6.86 13.07
CA VAL A 312 17.08 -6.29 12.22
C VAL A 312 18.19 -7.31 12.09
N VAL A 313 18.47 -7.69 10.85
CA VAL A 313 19.53 -8.64 10.53
C VAL A 313 20.65 -7.90 9.82
N THR A 314 21.83 -7.91 10.42
CA THR A 314 23.09 -7.49 9.79
C THR A 314 24.03 -8.70 9.67
N ASN A 315 25.23 -8.52 9.11
CA ASN A 315 26.17 -9.62 8.91
C ASN A 315 26.51 -10.40 10.19
N ASN A 316 26.58 -9.71 11.34
CA ASN A 316 27.05 -10.31 12.60
C ASN A 316 26.02 -10.28 13.73
N ILE A 317 24.87 -9.60 13.53
CA ILE A 317 23.88 -9.36 14.58
C ILE A 317 22.49 -9.68 14.04
N SER A 318 21.72 -10.42 14.84
CA SER A 318 20.26 -10.44 14.78
C SER A 318 19.73 -9.74 16.03
N ALA A 319 19.07 -8.60 15.84
CA ALA A 319 18.45 -7.85 16.92
C ALA A 319 16.92 -7.90 16.80
N THR A 320 16.24 -8.38 17.83
CA THR A 320 14.77 -8.35 17.91
C THR A 320 14.36 -7.24 18.87
N LEU A 321 13.73 -6.20 18.33
CA LEU A 321 13.20 -5.07 19.08
C LEU A 321 11.70 -5.27 19.29
N SER A 322 11.25 -5.11 20.52
CA SER A 322 9.83 -4.98 20.87
C SER A 322 9.63 -3.73 21.73
N SER A 323 8.42 -3.50 22.23
CA SER A 323 8.15 -2.35 23.09
C SER A 323 9.10 -2.34 24.30
N ASN A 324 9.98 -1.34 24.35
CA ASN A 324 10.98 -1.12 25.41
C ASN A 324 12.02 -2.24 25.66
N THR A 325 12.11 -3.26 24.81
CA THR A 325 13.16 -4.29 24.96
C THR A 325 13.86 -4.58 23.64
N ILE A 326 15.13 -4.97 23.74
CA ILE A 326 15.91 -5.43 22.60
C ILE A 326 16.70 -6.68 22.98
N ALA A 327 16.58 -7.73 22.18
CA ALA A 327 17.38 -8.94 22.30
C ALA A 327 18.42 -8.97 21.16
N ILE A 328 19.70 -8.85 21.50
CA ILE A 328 20.81 -8.84 20.54
C ILE A 328 21.52 -10.18 20.57
N THR A 329 21.53 -10.87 19.44
CA THR A 329 22.27 -12.12 19.26
C THR A 329 23.39 -11.91 18.27
N PHE A 330 24.63 -12.17 18.68
CA PHE A 330 25.76 -12.22 17.77
C PHE A 330 25.82 -13.58 17.09
N SER A 331 26.11 -13.64 15.78
CA SER A 331 26.24 -14.91 15.03
C SER A 331 27.36 -15.81 15.57
N ASN A 332 28.38 -15.19 16.15
CA ASN A 332 29.58 -15.77 16.73
C ASN A 332 30.09 -14.83 17.82
N GLN A 333 31.03 -15.29 18.67
CA GLN A 333 31.59 -14.43 19.71
C GLN A 333 32.20 -13.16 19.07
N PRO A 334 31.71 -11.95 19.42
CA PRO A 334 32.18 -10.72 18.81
C PRO A 334 33.55 -10.31 19.35
N ALA A 335 34.32 -9.56 18.57
CA ALA A 335 35.46 -8.83 19.09
C ALA A 335 34.99 -7.66 19.98
N ASN A 336 35.89 -7.08 20.76
CA ASN A 336 35.59 -5.82 21.45
C ASN A 336 35.47 -4.70 20.40
N GLY A 337 34.45 -3.85 20.55
CA GLY A 337 34.17 -2.79 19.58
C GLY A 337 32.70 -2.35 19.61
N THR A 338 32.36 -1.41 18.73
CA THR A 338 31.00 -0.90 18.56
C THR A 338 30.39 -1.44 17.28
N TYR A 339 29.17 -1.96 17.38
CA TYR A 339 28.43 -2.54 16.27
C TYR A 339 27.11 -1.79 16.08
N THR A 340 26.88 -1.31 14.86
CA THR A 340 25.61 -0.68 14.48
C THR A 340 24.50 -1.71 14.44
N VAL A 341 23.40 -1.41 15.12
CA VAL A 341 22.15 -2.18 15.08
C VAL A 341 21.17 -1.53 14.12
N LEU A 342 20.95 -0.21 14.25
CA LEU A 342 20.13 0.59 13.33
C LEU A 342 20.95 1.81 12.86
N PRO A 343 20.81 2.24 11.59
CA PRO A 343 21.56 3.38 11.07
C PRO A 343 21.13 4.72 11.69
N GLY A 344 19.84 4.86 12.03
CA GLY A 344 19.31 6.01 12.78
C GLY A 344 19.23 5.78 14.29
N ALA A 345 18.81 6.80 15.03
CA ALA A 345 18.49 6.68 16.46
C ALA A 345 17.30 5.74 16.70
N LEU A 346 17.24 5.12 17.89
CA LEU A 346 16.09 4.35 18.36
C LEU A 346 15.31 5.17 19.39
N THR A 347 14.05 5.49 19.11
CA THR A 347 13.23 6.32 19.99
C THR A 347 12.75 5.54 21.21
N GLY A 348 13.02 6.09 22.40
CA GLY A 348 12.59 5.56 23.69
C GLY A 348 13.74 4.96 24.51
N THR A 349 13.39 4.39 25.66
CA THR A 349 14.32 3.69 26.56
C THR A 349 14.14 2.18 26.39
N TYR A 350 15.26 1.45 26.29
CA TYR A 350 15.26 0.01 26.06
C TYR A 350 16.11 -0.73 27.08
N SER A 351 15.62 -1.87 27.56
CA SER A 351 16.42 -2.86 28.25
C SER A 351 16.98 -3.86 27.23
N ALA A 352 18.29 -4.05 27.22
CA ALA A 352 18.98 -4.90 26.27
C ALA A 352 19.45 -6.23 26.90
N THR A 353 19.20 -7.33 26.19
CA THR A 353 19.80 -8.64 26.48
C THR A 353 20.77 -9.02 25.37
N TYR A 354 21.79 -9.80 25.71
CA TYR A 354 22.87 -10.16 24.80
C TYR A 354 23.12 -11.66 24.84
N SER A 355 23.21 -12.28 23.66
CA SER A 355 23.56 -13.70 23.50
C SER A 355 24.86 -13.85 22.72
N ASN A 356 25.60 -14.94 22.98
CA ASN A 356 26.90 -15.25 22.36
C ASN A 356 28.03 -14.25 22.69
N LEU A 357 28.00 -13.64 23.86
CA LEU A 357 29.18 -12.95 24.42
C LEU A 357 30.16 -13.96 25.03
N GLY A 358 31.45 -13.67 24.95
CA GLY A 358 32.47 -14.42 25.69
C GLY A 358 32.31 -14.24 27.21
N SER A 359 32.79 -15.21 27.99
CA SER A 359 32.72 -15.19 29.46
C SER A 359 33.35 -13.94 30.08
N SER A 360 34.39 -13.39 29.43
CA SER A 360 35.09 -12.17 29.83
C SER A 360 34.55 -10.89 29.17
N GLN A 361 33.40 -10.92 28.49
CA GLN A 361 32.84 -9.76 27.79
C GLN A 361 31.58 -9.21 28.45
N LYS A 362 31.38 -7.90 28.34
CA LYS A 362 30.14 -7.19 28.64
C LYS A 362 29.72 -6.37 27.42
N ALA A 363 28.43 -6.08 27.32
CA ALA A 363 27.89 -5.23 26.28
C ALA A 363 27.03 -4.10 26.87
N THR A 364 27.03 -2.95 26.20
CA THR A 364 26.20 -1.80 26.54
C THR A 364 25.54 -1.27 25.28
N PHE A 365 24.22 -1.12 25.32
CA PHE A 365 23.42 -0.65 24.21
C PHE A 365 23.17 0.86 24.31
N SER A 366 23.23 1.54 23.17
CA SER A 366 22.95 2.97 23.01
C SER A 366 21.85 3.17 21.98
N THR A 367 20.87 4.01 22.31
CA THR A 367 19.77 4.41 21.43
C THR A 367 20.10 5.64 20.57
N ALA A 368 21.29 6.25 20.77
CA ALA A 368 21.76 7.40 19.98
C ALA A 368 21.89 7.05 18.49
N SER A 369 22.09 8.03 17.61
CA SER A 369 22.32 7.77 16.18
C SER A 369 23.81 7.55 15.89
N PRO A 370 24.24 6.42 15.30
CA PRO A 370 23.46 5.20 15.03
C PRO A 370 23.21 4.37 16.28
N ALA A 371 22.04 3.71 16.36
CA ALA A 371 21.73 2.86 17.52
C ALA A 371 22.67 1.65 17.48
N SER A 372 23.38 1.41 18.58
CA SER A 372 24.56 0.55 18.57
C SER A 372 24.77 -0.19 19.88
N VAL A 373 25.49 -1.30 19.79
CA VAL A 373 25.97 -2.06 20.94
C VAL A 373 27.49 -1.98 21.00
N THR A 374 28.02 -1.62 22.17
CA THR A 374 29.46 -1.63 22.43
C THR A 374 29.82 -2.84 23.29
N VAL A 375 30.68 -3.71 22.77
CA VAL A 375 31.24 -4.87 23.46
C VAL A 375 32.63 -4.52 24.00
N ALA A 376 32.87 -4.83 25.27
CA ALA A 376 34.15 -4.60 25.94
C ALA A 376 34.50 -5.75 26.88
N SER A 377 35.77 -5.86 27.25
CA SER A 377 36.18 -6.78 28.32
C SER A 377 35.54 -6.38 29.65
N LYS A 378 35.12 -7.37 30.44
CA LYS A 378 34.87 -7.20 31.87
C LYS A 378 36.20 -6.75 32.50
N SER A 379 36.19 -5.65 33.23
CA SER A 379 37.35 -5.27 34.03
C SER A 379 37.66 -6.43 34.98
N SER A 380 38.90 -6.92 34.99
CA SER A 380 39.39 -7.75 36.09
C SER A 380 39.15 -6.95 37.36
N GLN A 381 38.30 -7.43 38.28
CA GLN A 381 38.28 -6.84 39.61
C GLN A 381 39.67 -7.07 40.18
N SER A 382 40.46 -6.01 40.33
CA SER A 382 41.67 -6.08 41.14
C SER A 382 41.20 -6.33 42.58
N ILE A 383 41.42 -7.54 43.09
CA ILE A 383 41.33 -7.80 44.53
C ILE A 383 42.53 -7.12 45.17
N THR A 384 42.44 -5.81 45.40
CA THR A 384 43.33 -5.10 46.32
C THR A 384 42.73 -5.27 47.71
N GLY A 385 43.23 -6.24 48.49
CA GLY A 385 42.72 -6.44 49.85
C GLY A 385 43.12 -7.74 50.57
N LEU A 386 43.88 -8.65 49.97
CA LEU A 386 44.50 -9.73 50.75
C LEU A 386 45.69 -9.15 51.53
N ALA A 387 45.40 -8.57 52.71
CA ALA A 387 46.41 -8.36 53.73
C ALA A 387 46.97 -9.76 54.09
N SER A 388 48.29 -9.93 53.90
CA SER A 388 49.00 -11.11 54.39
C SER A 388 48.83 -11.18 55.90
N THR A 389 48.21 -12.26 56.38
CA THR A 389 48.14 -12.63 57.80
C THR A 389 49.51 -13.00 58.34
#